data_AF-A0A1H9KG33-F1
#
_entry.id   AF-A0A1H9KG33-F1
#
_cell.length_a   1.000
_cell.length_b   1.000
_cell.length_c   1.000
_cell.angle_alpha   90.00
_cell.angle_beta   90.00
_cell.angle_gamma   90.00
#
_symmetry.space_group_name_H-M   'P 1'
#
loop_
_entity.id
_entity.type
_entity.pdbx_description
1 polymer ?
#
loop_
_entity_poly.entity_id
_entity_poly.type
_entity_poly.pdbx_seq_one_letter_code
_entity_poly.pdbx_strand_id
1 'polypeptide(L)'
;MHMRSVLLRLFSLMAIVLAIGTTSVPAGATADVPAPEQAVPAADHWTTTTTEVWLRQCATFNCGYHVLPAGTNVRVYCYTTNAGISWNVARTADNRAGHLDASAVQVPNWYQSCSNAGRQLRRSQTELWAHSCPKMACGYGVVPPGHDIAALTLASEEGDGDLWTLILDHDNVHTNLVGWVHTSDID
;
A
#
# COMPACT_ATOMS: atom_id res chain seq x y z
N MET A 1 -43.85 -69.10 -11.86
CA MET A 1 -42.47 -69.29 -12.37
C MET A 1 -41.52 -68.94 -11.21
N HIS A 2 -41.10 -69.89 -10.37
CA HIS A 2 -39.96 -70.83 -10.56
C HIS A 2 -38.67 -70.09 -10.99
N MET A 3 -37.68 -69.84 -10.13
CA MET A 3 -36.73 -70.77 -9.47
C MET A 3 -35.41 -70.88 -10.27
N ARG A 4 -34.28 -70.67 -9.55
CA ARG A 4 -32.85 -71.02 -9.78
C ARG A 4 -31.93 -69.79 -9.95
N SER A 5 -31.01 -69.42 -9.05
CA SER A 5 -30.07 -70.13 -8.16
C SER A 5 -28.70 -70.41 -8.79
N VAL A 6 -27.65 -70.06 -8.01
CA VAL A 6 -26.23 -70.50 -8.01
C VAL A 6 -25.35 -69.97 -9.19
N LEU A 7 -24.06 -69.58 -9.12
CA LEU A 7 -22.86 -69.72 -8.26
C LEU A 7 -22.02 -68.42 -8.41
N LEU A 8 -21.38 -67.82 -7.39
CA LEU A 8 -20.17 -68.24 -6.65
C LEU A 8 -18.88 -68.33 -7.50
N ARG A 9 -18.00 -67.32 -7.44
CA ARG A 9 -16.51 -67.41 -7.37
C ARG A 9 -15.98 -66.07 -6.82
N LEU A 10 -15.56 -65.97 -5.56
CA LEU A 10 -14.26 -66.32 -4.97
C LEU A 10 -13.03 -65.67 -5.64
N PHE A 11 -12.20 -65.09 -4.76
CA PHE A 11 -10.82 -64.60 -4.93
C PHE A 11 -10.62 -63.25 -5.61
N SER A 12 -10.36 -62.21 -4.82
CA SER A 12 -8.98 -61.80 -4.53
C SER A 12 -8.97 -60.62 -3.56
N LEU A 13 -8.68 -60.89 -2.27
CA LEU A 13 -8.18 -59.86 -1.36
C LEU A 13 -6.79 -59.46 -1.88
N MET A 14 -6.71 -58.36 -2.62
CA MET A 14 -5.44 -57.74 -2.94
C MET A 14 -5.15 -56.73 -1.83
N ALA A 15 -4.36 -57.18 -0.85
CA ALA A 15 -3.76 -56.32 0.14
C ALA A 15 -2.82 -55.35 -0.58
N ILE A 16 -3.28 -54.12 -0.81
CA ILE A 16 -2.41 -53.02 -1.20
C ILE A 16 -1.68 -52.59 0.06
N VAL A 17 -0.49 -53.15 0.26
CA VAL A 17 0.51 -52.58 1.16
C VAL A 17 1.01 -51.32 0.47
N LEU A 18 0.36 -50.18 0.74
CA LEU A 18 0.91 -48.88 0.36
C LEU A 18 2.09 -48.63 1.29
N ALA A 19 3.29 -48.85 0.78
CA ALA A 19 4.51 -48.41 1.42
C ALA A 19 4.44 -46.88 1.56
N ILE A 20 4.11 -46.42 2.77
CA ILE A 20 4.29 -45.01 3.15
C ILE A 20 5.80 -44.82 3.26
N GLY A 21 6.42 -44.56 2.12
CA GLY A 21 7.77 -43.99 2.09
C GLY A 21 7.67 -42.64 2.75
N THR A 22 8.17 -42.53 3.98
CA THR A 22 8.46 -41.25 4.64
C THR A 22 9.54 -40.56 3.83
N THR A 23 9.13 -39.89 2.76
CA THR A 23 9.95 -38.82 2.19
C THR A 23 9.97 -37.74 3.26
N SER A 24 11.07 -37.69 4.00
CA SER A 24 11.43 -36.54 4.81
C SER A 24 11.43 -35.34 3.87
N VAL A 25 10.38 -34.53 3.93
CA VAL A 25 10.38 -33.18 3.36
C VAL A 25 11.56 -32.49 4.03
N PRO A 26 12.60 -32.06 3.31
CA PRO A 26 13.62 -31.24 3.91
C PRO A 26 12.92 -30.02 4.50
N ALA A 27 13.04 -29.88 5.82
CA ALA A 27 12.53 -28.73 6.55
C ALA A 27 12.97 -27.47 5.81
N GLY A 28 11.97 -26.61 5.56
CA GLY A 28 12.03 -25.54 4.59
C GLY A 28 13.36 -24.80 4.60
N ALA A 29 13.98 -24.74 3.43
CA ALA A 29 14.75 -23.55 3.10
C ALA A 29 13.78 -22.37 3.25
N THR A 30 13.88 -21.66 4.37
CA THR A 30 13.42 -20.28 4.40
C THR A 30 14.20 -19.62 3.29
N ALA A 31 13.54 -19.37 2.15
CA ALA A 31 14.07 -18.45 1.19
C ALA A 31 14.41 -17.21 2.01
N ASP A 32 15.69 -16.87 2.09
CA ASP A 32 16.13 -15.58 2.61
C ASP A 32 15.40 -14.56 1.76
N VAL A 33 14.23 -14.11 2.22
CA VAL A 33 13.58 -12.92 1.71
C VAL A 33 14.59 -11.85 2.10
N PRO A 34 15.30 -11.25 1.13
CA PRO A 34 16.25 -10.21 1.46
C PRO A 34 15.52 -9.20 2.31
N ALA A 35 16.11 -8.87 3.47
CA ALA A 35 15.58 -7.83 4.34
C ALA A 35 15.20 -6.64 3.46
N PRO A 36 14.01 -6.04 3.62
CA PRO A 36 13.56 -4.96 2.77
C PRO A 36 14.69 -3.93 2.73
N GLU A 37 15.28 -3.76 1.53
CA GLU A 37 16.29 -2.75 1.29
C GLU A 37 15.68 -1.45 1.79
N GLN A 38 16.27 -0.85 2.83
CA GLN A 38 15.74 0.37 3.43
C GLN A 38 15.68 1.41 2.32
N ALA A 39 14.48 1.64 1.79
CA ALA A 39 14.24 2.65 0.78
C ALA A 39 14.72 3.96 1.39
N VAL A 40 15.77 4.55 0.82
CA VAL A 40 16.16 5.92 1.13
C VAL A 40 14.89 6.74 0.88
N PRO A 41 14.27 7.34 1.92
CA PRO A 41 13.07 8.11 1.71
C PRO A 41 13.41 9.18 0.69
N ALA A 42 12.53 9.36 -0.29
CA ALA A 42 12.64 10.48 -1.20
C ALA A 42 12.88 11.73 -0.34
N ALA A 43 14.00 12.42 -0.62
CA ALA A 43 14.59 13.37 0.32
C ALA A 43 13.53 14.35 0.88
N ASP A 44 13.47 14.42 2.20
CA ASP A 44 12.64 15.34 2.96
C ASP A 44 12.91 16.80 2.55
N HIS A 45 12.11 17.34 1.63
CA HIS A 45 12.25 18.73 1.23
C HIS A 45 10.99 19.53 1.53
N TRP A 46 11.18 20.59 2.31
CA TRP A 46 10.17 21.60 2.57
C TRP A 46 10.21 22.67 1.49
N THR A 47 9.03 22.98 0.95
CA THR A 47 8.78 24.05 -0.01
C THR A 47 7.46 24.75 0.35
N THR A 48 7.08 25.78 -0.40
CA THR A 48 5.84 26.54 -0.19
C THR A 48 4.94 26.48 -1.41
N THR A 49 3.62 26.45 -1.17
CA THR A 49 2.63 26.59 -2.22
C THR A 49 2.68 28.00 -2.80
N THR A 50 2.72 28.12 -4.14
CA THR A 50 2.81 29.42 -4.82
C THR A 50 1.45 30.10 -4.96
N THR A 51 0.37 29.31 -4.92
CA THR A 51 -1.02 29.74 -4.99
C THR A 51 -1.87 28.99 -3.96
N GLU A 52 -3.14 29.35 -3.85
CA GLU A 52 -4.11 28.43 -3.24
C GLU A 52 -4.19 27.16 -4.08
N VAL A 53 -4.18 26.00 -3.41
CA VAL A 53 -4.08 24.69 -4.04
C VAL A 53 -4.95 23.68 -3.31
N TRP A 54 -5.39 22.64 -4.00
CA TRP A 54 -6.15 21.54 -3.37
C TRP A 54 -5.21 20.35 -3.17
N LEU A 55 -5.01 19.98 -1.92
CA LEU A 55 -4.29 18.76 -1.52
C LEU A 55 -5.30 17.61 -1.53
N ARG A 56 -5.20 16.73 -2.52
CA ARG A 56 -6.21 15.71 -2.84
C ARG A 56 -5.79 14.34 -2.36
N GLN A 57 -6.69 13.58 -1.77
CA GLN A 57 -6.35 12.26 -1.29
C GLN A 57 -6.03 11.27 -2.42
N CYS A 58 -6.62 11.47 -3.60
CA CYS A 58 -6.33 10.67 -4.78
C CYS A 58 -5.81 11.54 -5.92
N ALA A 59 -5.02 10.93 -6.80
CA ALA A 59 -4.55 11.59 -8.02
C ALA A 59 -5.67 11.86 -9.05
N THR A 60 -6.85 11.22 -8.92
CA THR A 60 -8.08 11.66 -9.59
C THR A 60 -8.82 12.67 -8.72
N PHE A 61 -9.41 13.68 -9.37
CA PHE A 61 -10.14 14.78 -8.74
C PHE A 61 -11.38 14.37 -7.91
N ASN A 62 -11.64 13.08 -7.72
CA ASN A 62 -12.88 12.53 -7.18
C ASN A 62 -12.81 12.12 -5.69
N CYS A 63 -11.67 12.32 -5.03
CA CYS A 63 -11.52 12.00 -3.61
C CYS A 63 -11.55 13.25 -2.72
N GLY A 64 -11.60 13.04 -1.40
CA GLY A 64 -11.51 14.09 -0.40
C GLY A 64 -10.29 14.99 -0.62
N TYR A 65 -10.41 16.25 -0.22
CA TYR A 65 -9.35 17.23 -0.40
C TYR A 65 -9.32 18.24 0.74
N HIS A 66 -8.17 18.89 0.87
CA HIS A 66 -7.96 20.05 1.72
C HIS A 66 -7.57 21.24 0.85
N VAL A 67 -8.15 22.40 1.12
CA VAL A 67 -7.70 23.65 0.50
C VAL A 67 -6.51 24.17 1.31
N LEU A 68 -5.37 24.35 0.66
CA LEU A 68 -4.19 24.96 1.25
C LEU A 68 -4.05 26.37 0.69
N PRO A 69 -3.98 27.41 1.54
CA PRO A 69 -3.72 28.77 1.08
C PRO A 69 -2.31 28.90 0.48
N ALA A 70 -2.09 29.96 -0.31
CA ALA A 70 -0.76 30.32 -0.78
C ALA A 70 0.21 30.53 0.40
N GLY A 71 1.47 30.13 0.24
CA GLY A 71 2.49 30.22 1.28
C GLY A 71 2.42 29.10 2.33
N THR A 72 1.59 28.08 2.14
CA THR A 72 1.58 26.91 3.02
C THR A 72 2.86 26.11 2.86
N ASN A 73 3.56 25.84 3.98
CA ASN A 73 4.72 24.97 4.00
C ASN A 73 4.28 23.52 3.78
N VAL A 74 4.83 22.90 2.74
CA VAL A 74 4.59 21.51 2.38
C VAL A 74 5.90 20.77 2.22
N ARG A 75 5.92 19.54 2.68
CA ARG A 75 6.98 18.58 2.41
C ARG A 75 6.56 17.74 1.22
N VAL A 76 7.39 17.71 0.18
CA VAL A 76 7.12 16.95 -1.05
C VAL A 76 7.95 15.67 -1.04
N TYR A 77 7.30 14.53 -1.24
CA TYR A 77 7.96 13.24 -1.29
C TYR A 77 8.33 12.88 -2.72
N CYS A 78 7.44 12.99 -3.69
CA CYS A 78 7.69 12.40 -5.01
C CYS A 78 6.64 12.80 -6.05
N TYR A 79 6.95 12.66 -7.34
CA TYR A 79 6.09 13.03 -8.49
C TYR A 79 5.46 11.80 -9.20
N THR A 80 4.13 11.65 -9.18
CA THR A 80 3.33 10.63 -9.89
C THR A 80 2.59 11.22 -11.10
N THR A 81 2.62 10.55 -12.25
CA THR A 81 1.82 10.95 -13.42
C THR A 81 0.49 10.20 -13.47
N ASN A 82 -0.63 10.92 -13.43
CA ASN A 82 -1.96 10.39 -13.73
C ASN A 82 -2.38 10.82 -15.14
N ALA A 83 -2.40 9.90 -16.11
CA ALA A 83 -2.99 10.09 -17.45
C ALA A 83 -2.67 11.44 -18.14
N GLY A 84 -1.46 11.97 -17.95
CA GLY A 84 -1.00 13.26 -18.51
C GLY A 84 -0.94 14.43 -17.52
N ILE A 85 -1.48 14.28 -16.30
CA ILE A 85 -1.35 15.24 -15.20
C ILE A 85 -0.29 14.77 -14.22
N SER A 86 0.52 15.74 -13.86
CA SER A 86 1.70 15.65 -13.02
C SER A 86 1.34 15.95 -11.57
N TRP A 87 1.48 15.00 -10.65
CA TRP A 87 1.14 15.19 -9.23
C TRP A 87 2.34 14.97 -8.33
N ASN A 88 2.55 15.83 -7.33
CA ASN A 88 3.42 15.58 -6.21
C ASN A 88 2.64 14.94 -5.06
N VAL A 89 3.22 13.95 -4.37
CA VAL A 89 2.76 13.58 -3.02
C VAL A 89 3.36 14.55 -2.03
N ALA A 90 2.51 15.16 -1.20
CA ALA A 90 2.93 16.14 -0.23
C ALA A 90 2.26 15.92 1.13
N ARG A 91 2.90 16.43 2.18
CA ARG A 91 2.26 16.67 3.47
C ARG A 91 2.48 18.08 3.98
N THR A 92 1.59 18.57 4.81
CA THR A 92 1.73 19.84 5.54
C THR A 92 2.36 19.62 6.92
N ALA A 93 2.71 20.70 7.60
CA ALA A 93 3.19 20.66 8.99
C ALA A 93 2.10 20.21 9.99
N ASP A 94 0.81 20.42 9.69
CA ASP A 94 -0.33 19.89 10.45
C ASP A 94 -0.76 18.48 9.97
N ASN A 95 0.17 17.76 9.33
CA ASN A 95 0.03 16.37 8.89
C ASN A 95 -1.15 16.09 7.94
N ARG A 96 -1.64 17.06 7.18
CA ARG A 96 -2.51 16.76 6.04
C ARG A 96 -1.66 16.20 4.92
N ALA A 97 -2.12 15.14 4.27
CA ALA A 97 -1.39 14.52 3.17
C ALA A 97 -2.29 14.29 1.95
N GLY A 98 -1.66 14.30 0.78
CA GLY A 98 -2.33 14.06 -0.48
C GLY A 98 -1.45 14.37 -1.68
N HIS A 99 -2.06 14.30 -2.85
CA HIS A 99 -1.57 14.77 -4.12
C HIS A 99 -1.77 16.27 -4.29
N LEU A 100 -0.76 16.91 -4.86
CA LEU A 100 -0.73 18.31 -5.22
C LEU A 100 -0.29 18.42 -6.68
N ASP A 101 -0.83 19.35 -7.46
CA ASP A 101 -0.38 19.53 -8.85
C ASP A 101 1.13 19.87 -8.86
N ALA A 102 1.90 19.30 -9.78
CA ALA A 102 3.34 19.56 -9.83
C ALA A 102 3.69 21.03 -10.05
N SER A 103 2.81 21.80 -10.69
CA SER A 103 2.96 23.24 -10.92
C SER A 103 2.68 24.10 -9.68
N ALA A 104 2.03 23.55 -8.65
CA ALA A 104 1.63 24.26 -7.44
C ALA A 104 2.79 24.55 -6.47
N VAL A 105 3.92 23.87 -6.67
CA VAL A 105 5.12 23.98 -5.84
C VAL A 105 6.34 24.00 -6.75
N GLN A 106 7.36 24.75 -6.33
CA GLN A 106 8.66 24.69 -6.99
C GLN A 106 9.44 23.51 -6.39
N VAL A 107 9.47 22.40 -7.12
CA VAL A 107 10.32 21.24 -6.78
C VAL A 107 11.54 21.25 -7.71
N PRO A 108 12.77 21.13 -7.19
CA PRO A 108 13.95 21.04 -8.04
C PRO A 108 13.84 19.91 -9.08
N ASN A 109 14.25 20.19 -10.32
CA ASN A 109 14.11 19.30 -11.47
C ASN A 109 14.87 17.97 -11.38
N TRP A 110 15.86 17.84 -10.50
CA TRP A 110 16.59 16.59 -10.27
C TRP A 110 15.82 15.58 -9.39
N TYR A 111 14.58 15.90 -9.01
CA TYR A 111 13.74 15.14 -8.07
C TYR A 111 12.61 14.33 -8.75
N GLN A 112 12.74 14.02 -10.05
CA GLN A 112 11.61 13.80 -10.96
C GLN A 112 11.12 12.36 -11.21
N SER A 113 11.20 11.40 -10.27
CA SER A 113 10.55 10.10 -10.51
C SER A 113 10.00 9.41 -9.27
N CYS A 114 8.67 9.30 -9.17
CA CYS A 114 7.98 8.40 -8.24
C CYS A 114 8.25 6.91 -8.48
N SER A 115 9.01 6.52 -9.50
CA SER A 115 9.21 5.10 -9.79
C SER A 115 9.79 4.31 -8.62
N ASN A 116 10.31 4.98 -7.58
CA ASN A 116 10.91 4.38 -6.38
C ASN A 116 10.53 5.06 -5.05
N ALA A 117 9.44 5.83 -4.96
CA ALA A 117 9.02 6.40 -3.67
C ALA A 117 8.41 5.30 -2.79
N GLY A 118 9.30 4.52 -2.17
CA GLY A 118 9.01 3.24 -1.52
C GLY A 118 8.85 2.14 -2.56
N ARG A 119 9.80 1.21 -2.62
CA ARG A 119 9.62 -0.05 -3.37
C ARG A 119 8.91 -1.03 -2.44
N GLN A 120 7.67 -1.39 -2.78
CA GLN A 120 6.90 -2.52 -2.24
C GLN A 120 7.15 -2.76 -0.75
N LEU A 121 6.53 -1.96 0.13
CA LEU A 121 6.55 -2.34 1.56
C LEU A 121 5.99 -3.76 1.70
N ARG A 122 4.88 -4.02 1.00
CA ARG A 122 4.22 -5.31 0.73
C ARG A 122 2.98 -5.05 -0.14
N ARG A 123 2.34 -6.11 -0.63
CA ARG A 123 0.90 -6.03 -0.92
C ARG A 123 0.14 -5.89 0.40
N SER A 124 -0.84 -5.01 0.48
CA SER A 124 -1.73 -4.91 1.65
C SER A 124 -2.27 -6.30 2.00
N GLN A 125 -2.10 -6.74 3.25
CA GLN A 125 -2.59 -8.06 3.69
C GLN A 125 -4.08 -7.98 4.07
N THR A 126 -4.52 -6.81 4.48
CA THR A 126 -5.85 -6.48 4.96
C THR A 126 -6.37 -5.24 4.24
N GLU A 127 -7.62 -4.89 4.52
CA GLU A 127 -8.17 -3.61 4.11
C GLU A 127 -7.59 -2.50 5.00
N LEU A 128 -6.98 -1.48 4.39
CA LEU A 128 -6.44 -0.33 5.12
C LEU A 128 -7.32 0.90 4.92
N TRP A 129 -7.50 1.65 6.00
CA TRP A 129 -8.26 2.88 6.01
C TRP A 129 -7.27 4.03 6.07
N ALA A 130 -7.01 4.62 4.91
CA ALA A 130 -5.99 5.65 4.76
C ALA A 130 -6.65 7.02 4.92
N HIS A 131 -6.26 7.74 5.95
CA HIS A 131 -6.82 9.03 6.34
C HIS A 131 -6.01 10.18 5.78
N SER A 132 -6.68 11.28 5.40
CA SER A 132 -5.98 12.49 4.91
C SER A 132 -5.17 13.22 5.97
N CYS A 133 -5.36 12.91 7.25
CA CYS A 133 -4.51 13.30 8.39
C CYS A 133 -4.54 12.19 9.46
N PRO A 134 -3.64 12.17 10.46
CA PRO A 134 -3.58 11.15 11.50
C PRO A 134 -4.68 11.29 12.58
N LYS A 135 -5.92 11.54 12.13
CA LYS A 135 -7.13 11.57 12.96
C LYS A 135 -8.25 10.85 12.23
N MET A 136 -8.97 10.01 12.96
CA MET A 136 -10.17 9.30 12.46
C MET A 136 -11.23 10.24 11.87
N ALA A 137 -11.27 11.51 12.31
CA ALA A 137 -12.21 12.52 11.80
C ALA A 137 -11.80 13.15 10.46
N CYS A 138 -10.58 12.92 9.98
CA CYS A 138 -10.17 13.35 8.65
C CYS A 138 -10.75 12.39 7.59
N GLY A 139 -11.18 12.95 6.46
CA GLY A 139 -11.68 12.16 5.33
C GLY A 139 -10.69 11.06 4.95
N TYR A 140 -11.22 9.91 4.58
CA TYR A 140 -10.46 8.69 4.31
C TYR A 140 -10.81 8.10 2.95
N GLY A 141 -9.91 7.26 2.46
CA GLY A 141 -10.21 6.29 1.41
C GLY A 141 -9.72 4.91 1.83
N VAL A 142 -10.12 3.91 1.07
CA VAL A 142 -9.89 2.50 1.39
C VAL A 142 -8.86 1.93 0.44
N VAL A 143 -7.87 1.24 0.99
CA VAL A 143 -6.90 0.41 0.24
C VAL A 143 -7.31 -1.05 0.41
N PRO A 144 -7.87 -1.70 -0.63
CA PRO A 144 -8.25 -3.11 -0.57
C PRO A 144 -7.05 -4.03 -0.32
N PRO A 145 -7.28 -5.26 0.20
CA PRO A 145 -6.25 -6.29 0.26
C PRO A 145 -5.65 -6.60 -1.12
N GLY A 146 -4.35 -6.85 -1.15
CA GLY A 146 -3.61 -7.24 -2.35
C GLY A 146 -3.03 -6.08 -3.16
N HIS A 147 -3.37 -4.83 -2.82
CA HIS A 147 -2.85 -3.61 -3.45
C HIS A 147 -1.37 -3.39 -3.13
N ASP A 148 -0.57 -2.98 -4.12
CA ASP A 148 0.81 -2.54 -3.93
C ASP A 148 0.88 -1.21 -3.17
N ILE A 149 1.43 -1.25 -1.95
CA ILE A 149 1.58 -0.07 -1.10
C ILE A 149 3.07 0.24 -0.82
N ALA A 150 3.35 1.52 -0.70
CA ALA A 150 4.63 2.07 -0.29
C ALA A 150 4.48 2.95 0.95
N ALA A 151 5.36 2.79 1.95
CA ALA A 151 5.52 3.82 2.97
C ALA A 151 6.43 4.93 2.47
N LEU A 152 5.99 6.15 2.70
CA LEU A 152 6.72 7.36 2.34
C LEU A 152 7.44 7.97 3.54
N THR A 153 6.80 7.93 4.70
CA THR A 153 7.40 8.32 5.97
C THR A 153 6.68 7.66 7.13
N LEU A 154 7.43 7.41 8.19
CA LEU A 154 6.90 7.19 9.54
C LEU A 154 6.88 8.56 10.19
N ALA A 155 5.70 9.16 10.42
CA ALA A 155 5.64 10.40 11.19
C ALA A 155 4.20 10.85 11.48
N SER A 156 3.71 10.56 12.68
CA SER A 156 3.07 11.54 13.54
C SER A 156 2.61 10.80 14.80
N GLU A 157 3.24 11.06 15.96
CA GLU A 157 2.53 10.85 17.23
C GLU A 157 1.46 11.94 17.28
N GLU A 158 0.24 11.64 16.85
CA GLU A 158 -0.92 12.48 17.18
C GLU A 158 -1.74 11.75 18.25
N GLY A 159 -1.94 12.40 19.40
CA GLY A 159 -2.66 11.81 20.53
C GLY A 159 -1.78 10.92 21.42
N ASP A 160 -2.36 9.84 21.93
CA ASP A 160 -1.87 8.98 23.04
C ASP A 160 -0.63 8.12 22.70
N GLY A 161 0.20 8.54 21.73
CA GLY A 161 1.39 7.82 21.28
C GLY A 161 1.16 6.89 20.08
N ASP A 162 0.03 7.01 19.40
CA ASP A 162 -0.28 6.25 18.18
C ASP A 162 0.70 6.60 17.05
N LEU A 163 1.24 5.57 16.40
CA LEU A 163 2.18 5.74 15.29
C LEU A 163 1.43 5.66 13.97
N TRP A 164 1.53 6.72 13.17
CA TRP A 164 0.94 6.78 11.84
C TRP A 164 2.01 6.72 10.75
N THR A 165 1.73 5.91 9.73
CA THR A 165 2.56 5.76 8.54
C THR A 165 1.86 6.39 7.35
N LEU A 166 2.56 7.30 6.67
CA LEU A 166 2.07 7.83 5.40
C LEU A 166 2.34 6.80 4.31
N ILE A 167 1.28 6.31 3.68
CA ILE A 167 1.37 5.36 2.58
C ILE A 167 0.92 5.98 1.25
N LEU A 168 1.38 5.36 0.17
CA LEU A 168 0.93 5.53 -1.19
C LEU A 168 0.48 4.17 -1.73
N ASP A 169 -0.75 4.08 -2.21
CA ASP A 169 -1.27 2.94 -2.98
C ASP A 169 -1.00 3.17 -4.47
N HIS A 170 -0.27 2.24 -5.10
CA HIS A 170 0.13 2.29 -6.51
C HIS A 170 -0.83 1.55 -7.46
N ASP A 171 -1.68 0.66 -6.95
CA ASP A 171 -2.37 -0.33 -7.79
C ASP A 171 -3.61 0.22 -8.50
N ASN A 172 -3.93 1.50 -8.29
CA ASN A 172 -4.98 2.17 -9.03
C ASN A 172 -4.42 3.28 -9.91
N VAL A 173 -4.17 2.94 -11.18
CA VAL A 173 -3.75 3.88 -12.25
C VAL A 173 -4.65 5.11 -12.37
N HIS A 174 -5.86 5.06 -11.80
CA HIS A 174 -6.78 6.17 -11.72
C HIS A 174 -6.88 6.79 -10.34
N THR A 175 -6.64 6.10 -9.23
CA THR A 175 -6.94 6.65 -7.90
C THR A 175 -5.81 6.58 -6.90
N ASN A 176 -4.55 6.39 -7.34
CA ASN A 176 -3.34 6.43 -6.48
C ASN A 176 -3.63 7.20 -5.20
N LEU A 177 -3.72 6.47 -4.10
CA LEU A 177 -4.28 7.00 -2.87
C LEU A 177 -3.12 7.31 -1.93
N VAL A 178 -3.14 8.50 -1.36
CA VAL A 178 -2.21 8.92 -0.32
C VAL A 178 -2.97 9.10 0.98
N GLY A 179 -2.45 8.52 2.05
CA GLY A 179 -3.04 8.74 3.37
C GLY A 179 -2.24 8.11 4.50
N TRP A 180 -2.58 8.52 5.70
CA TRP A 180 -2.08 8.01 6.95
C TRP A 180 -2.86 6.78 7.35
N VAL A 181 -2.15 5.70 7.62
CA VAL A 181 -2.71 4.49 8.22
C VAL A 181 -2.06 4.27 9.57
N HIS A 182 -2.76 3.63 10.49
CA HIS A 182 -2.16 3.25 11.75
C HIS A 182 -1.06 2.22 11.48
N THR A 183 0.11 2.39 12.09
CA THR A 183 1.30 1.61 11.72
C THR A 183 1.11 0.12 12.00
N SER A 184 0.34 -0.21 13.06
CA SER A 184 -0.01 -1.61 13.37
C SER A 184 -0.84 -2.31 12.31
N ASP A 185 -1.47 -1.57 11.38
CA ASP A 185 -2.33 -2.14 10.35
C ASP A 185 -1.51 -2.57 9.12
N ILE A 186 -0.25 -2.16 9.03
CA ILE A 186 0.64 -2.49 7.91
C ILE A 186 1.43 -3.79 8.15
N ASP A 187 1.59 -4.22 9.40
CA ASP A 187 2.46 -5.34 9.81
C ASP A 187 1.98 -6.74 9.36
#